data_AF-A0A7J7LWR9-F1
#
_entry.id   AF-A0A7J7LWR9-F1
#
_cell.length_a   1.000
_cell.length_b   1.000
_cell.length_c   1.000
_cell.angle_alpha   90.00
_cell.angle_beta   90.00
_cell.angle_gamma   90.00
#
_symmetry.space_group_name_H-M   'P 1'
#
loop_
_entity.id
_entity.type
_entity.pdbx_description
1 polymer ?
#
loop_
_entity_poly.entity_id
_entity_poly.type
_entity_poly.pdbx_seq_one_letter_code
_entity_poly.pdbx_strand_id
1 'polypeptide(L)'
;MIEQTNNTTTSIDSVPIHLLEVHRFRKIENKDVSEAIQKVAAAYDCKIVEGVLSHQLKQFVIDGNKVVLSVPNPENKPKFLDERQTTIYKRAVDKSYHLKVKASRFIFSEINQKFPIMPFTARSLEEKQARLGLVECVNHELLQPYPVLHEKSDKPCDFAVHIKFTVLLKPNGSDRITSHALQELQTTKKVDDDPEIKAWLAMATKTKKKGKKGDKVDDAAAETEP
;
A
#
# COMPACT_ATOMS: atom_id res chain seq x y z
N MET A 1 16.89 1.20 -22.40
CA MET A 1 18.09 0.59 -23.01
C MET A 1 19.28 0.97 -22.13
N ILE A 2 19.46 0.24 -21.03
CA ILE A 2 20.67 0.10 -20.19
C ILE A 2 20.47 -1.28 -19.56
N GLU A 3 20.79 -2.34 -20.30
CA GLU A 3 22.09 -3.03 -20.30
C GLU A 3 22.11 -4.13 -19.23
N GLN A 4 21.85 -5.36 -19.69
CA GLN A 4 22.16 -6.57 -18.96
C GLN A 4 23.66 -6.81 -19.09
N THR A 5 24.35 -7.02 -17.97
CA THR A 5 25.66 -7.68 -17.94
C THR A 5 25.63 -8.80 -16.91
N ASN A 6 26.30 -9.89 -17.29
CA ASN A 6 26.10 -11.24 -16.80
C ASN A 6 26.77 -11.54 -15.45
N ASN A 7 26.03 -12.30 -14.64
CA ASN A 7 26.45 -13.48 -13.88
C ASN A 7 27.75 -13.43 -13.05
N THR A 8 27.60 -13.34 -11.73
CA THR A 8 28.53 -13.97 -10.78
C THR A 8 27.72 -14.52 -9.61
N THR A 9 27.81 -15.83 -9.44
CA THR A 9 27.21 -16.65 -8.38
C THR A 9 27.54 -16.08 -7.00
N THR A 10 26.53 -15.68 -6.23
CA THR A 10 26.66 -15.49 -4.77
C THR A 10 25.30 -15.73 -4.13
N SER A 11 25.31 -16.52 -3.05
CA SER A 11 24.12 -17.07 -2.38
C SER A 11 23.09 -16.01 -2.02
N ILE A 12 21.89 -16.21 -2.53
CA ILE A 12 20.77 -15.29 -2.41
C ILE A 12 20.03 -15.62 -1.10
N ASP A 13 20.51 -15.09 0.02
CA ASP A 13 19.76 -15.08 1.28
C ASP A 13 18.84 -13.86 1.29
N SER A 14 17.88 -13.84 0.36
CA SER A 14 16.80 -12.87 0.34
C SER A 14 15.49 -13.65 0.26
N VAL A 15 14.81 -13.75 1.41
CA VAL A 15 13.69 -14.66 1.60
C VAL A 15 12.37 -13.97 1.22
N PRO A 16 11.52 -14.59 0.39
CA PRO A 16 10.14 -14.15 0.20
C PRO A 16 9.36 -14.24 1.50
N ILE A 17 8.87 -13.11 1.96
CA ILE A 17 7.80 -13.10 2.94
C ILE A 17 6.55 -13.62 2.22
N HIS A 18 6.21 -14.90 2.43
CA HIS A 18 4.93 -15.47 2.01
C HIS A 18 3.80 -14.80 2.79
N LEU A 19 3.34 -13.69 2.21
CA LEU A 19 1.98 -13.18 2.19
C LEU A 19 1.10 -13.56 3.40
N LEU A 20 1.14 -12.75 4.45
CA LEU A 20 0.02 -12.65 5.37
C LEU A 20 -1.19 -12.11 4.61
N GLU A 21 -2.09 -13.00 4.24
CA GLU A 21 -3.41 -12.62 3.77
C GLU A 21 -4.27 -12.20 4.97
N VAL A 22 -4.05 -10.98 5.46
CA VAL A 22 -4.84 -10.30 6.51
C VAL A 22 -6.35 -10.33 6.22
N HIS A 23 -6.73 -10.58 4.97
CA HIS A 23 -8.12 -10.80 4.54
C HIS A 23 -8.79 -12.04 5.15
N ARG A 24 -8.05 -13.02 5.66
CA ARG A 24 -8.60 -14.33 6.09
C ARG A 24 -9.27 -14.29 7.46
N PHE A 25 -9.16 -13.18 8.15
CA PHE A 25 -9.61 -13.00 9.53
C PHE A 25 -11.03 -12.41 9.56
N ARG A 26 -12.03 -13.25 9.89
CA ARG A 26 -13.45 -12.96 9.63
C ARG A 26 -14.14 -12.13 10.73
N LYS A 27 -13.55 -12.02 11.93
CA LYS A 27 -13.93 -11.13 13.04
C LYS A 27 -12.75 -11.07 14.00
N ILE A 28 -11.87 -10.09 13.84
CA ILE A 28 -10.65 -10.00 14.65
C ILE A 28 -10.44 -8.56 15.06
N GLU A 29 -9.96 -8.39 16.29
CA GLU A 29 -9.53 -7.09 16.78
C GLU A 29 -8.21 -6.71 16.12
N ASN A 30 -7.92 -5.41 16.02
CA ASN A 30 -6.68 -4.96 15.37
C ASN A 30 -5.41 -5.59 15.98
N LYS A 31 -5.48 -6.05 17.24
CA LYS A 31 -4.39 -6.70 17.96
C LYS A 31 -4.05 -8.10 17.41
N ASP A 32 -5.05 -8.95 17.16
CA ASP A 32 -4.78 -10.32 16.71
C ASP A 32 -4.14 -10.33 15.31
N VAL A 33 -4.48 -9.34 14.46
CA VAL A 33 -3.81 -9.16 13.16
C VAL A 33 -2.33 -8.86 13.36
N SER A 34 -1.99 -7.92 14.23
CA SER A 34 -0.61 -7.52 14.46
C SER A 34 0.23 -8.65 15.08
N GLU A 35 -0.35 -9.42 16.00
CA GLU A 35 0.29 -10.60 16.59
C GLU A 35 0.52 -11.72 15.57
N ALA A 36 -0.47 -12.00 14.71
CA ALA A 36 -0.32 -12.99 13.65
C ALA A 36 0.79 -12.61 12.66
N ILE A 37 0.86 -11.32 12.28
CA ILE A 37 1.93 -10.80 11.41
C ILE A 37 3.30 -10.99 12.08
N GLN A 38 3.41 -10.74 13.39
CA GLN A 38 4.65 -10.89 14.14
C GLN A 38 5.13 -12.34 14.21
N LYS A 39 4.25 -13.29 14.51
CA LYS A 39 4.59 -14.72 14.54
C LYS A 39 5.12 -15.21 13.20
N VAL A 40 4.45 -14.84 12.12
CA VAL A 40 4.89 -15.21 10.76
C VAL A 40 6.22 -14.55 10.41
N ALA A 41 6.40 -13.27 10.72
CA ALA A 41 7.68 -12.58 10.46
C ALA A 41 8.83 -13.25 11.23
N ALA A 42 8.62 -13.60 12.50
CA ALA A 42 9.60 -14.30 13.32
C ALA A 42 9.96 -15.68 12.76
N ALA A 43 8.98 -16.44 12.24
CA ALA A 43 9.22 -17.76 11.65
C ALA A 43 10.12 -17.72 10.40
N TYR A 44 10.22 -16.56 9.74
CA TYR A 44 11.12 -16.34 8.60
C TYR A 44 12.37 -15.54 8.97
N ASP A 45 12.62 -15.28 10.25
CA ASP A 45 13.67 -14.37 10.75
C ASP A 45 13.61 -12.97 10.09
N CYS A 46 12.40 -12.54 9.71
CA CYS A 46 12.14 -11.25 9.13
C CYS A 46 11.74 -10.24 10.21
N LYS A 47 12.16 -9.00 10.01
CA LYS A 47 11.80 -7.89 10.88
C LYS A 47 10.70 -7.05 10.23
N ILE A 48 9.67 -6.72 11.00
CA ILE A 48 8.59 -5.85 10.53
C ILE A 48 9.07 -4.40 10.60
N VAL A 49 8.84 -3.67 9.51
CA VAL A 49 9.12 -2.24 9.43
C VAL A 49 8.15 -1.45 10.29
N GLU A 50 8.68 -0.59 11.15
CA GLU A 50 7.87 0.28 12.02
C GLU A 50 7.12 1.35 11.19
N GLY A 51 5.91 1.70 11.61
CA GLY A 51 5.15 2.81 11.03
C GLY A 51 4.34 2.45 9.79
N VAL A 52 4.26 1.17 9.42
CA VAL A 52 3.34 0.71 8.37
C VAL A 52 1.92 0.71 8.90
N LEU A 53 1.08 1.54 8.28
CA LEU A 53 -0.32 1.74 8.62
C LEU A 53 -1.23 1.22 7.50
N SER A 54 -2.17 0.35 7.86
CA SER A 54 -3.25 -0.07 6.96
C SER A 54 -4.51 0.74 7.25
N HIS A 55 -4.86 1.66 6.36
CA HIS A 55 -5.97 2.59 6.54
C HIS A 55 -7.30 2.00 6.05
N GLN A 56 -8.38 2.33 6.77
CA GLN A 56 -9.73 2.20 6.25
C GLN A 56 -9.92 3.20 5.10
N LEU A 57 -10.27 2.68 3.93
CA LEU A 57 -10.67 3.49 2.78
C LEU A 57 -12.16 3.86 2.87
N LYS A 58 -12.48 5.12 2.57
CA LYS A 58 -13.84 5.60 2.29
C LYS A 58 -13.86 6.39 1.00
N GLN A 59 -15.05 6.76 0.54
CA GLN A 59 -15.19 7.64 -0.61
C GLN A 59 -14.44 8.96 -0.32
N PHE A 60 -13.46 9.28 -1.17
CA PHE A 60 -12.60 10.46 -1.06
C PHE A 60 -11.77 10.56 0.24
N VAL A 61 -11.63 9.48 1.00
CA VAL A 61 -10.76 9.45 2.19
C VAL A 61 -9.87 8.21 2.12
N ILE A 62 -8.59 8.43 1.85
CA ILE A 62 -7.59 7.36 1.76
C ILE A 62 -7.02 7.04 3.14
N ASP A 63 -6.80 8.06 3.96
CA ASP A 63 -6.26 7.91 5.31
C ASP A 63 -7.40 8.03 6.31
N GLY A 64 -8.22 6.98 6.41
CA GLY A 64 -9.28 6.92 7.41
C GLY A 64 -8.73 6.78 8.83
N ASN A 65 -9.50 7.26 9.82
CA ASN A 65 -9.12 7.23 11.23
C ASN A 65 -9.01 5.81 11.80
N LYS A 66 -9.70 4.83 11.19
CA LYS A 66 -9.56 3.42 11.58
C LYS A 66 -8.33 2.86 10.87
N VAL A 67 -7.33 2.50 11.65
CA VAL A 67 -6.04 2.05 11.15
C VAL A 67 -5.63 0.77 11.87
N VAL A 68 -5.04 -0.17 11.13
CA VAL A 68 -4.32 -1.32 11.71
C VAL A 68 -2.84 -0.97 11.70
N LEU A 69 -2.24 -0.92 12.89
CA LEU A 69 -0.83 -0.62 13.09
C LEU A 69 -0.03 -1.92 13.09
N SER A 70 0.94 -2.04 12.20
CA SER A 70 1.97 -3.08 12.28
C SER A 70 2.81 -2.82 13.53
N VAL A 71 3.07 -3.88 14.30
CA VAL A 71 3.68 -3.86 15.65
C VAL A 71 4.77 -2.77 15.80
N PRO A 72 4.72 -1.93 16.85
CA PRO A 72 5.76 -0.95 17.11
C PRO A 72 7.03 -1.66 17.57
N ASN A 73 8.04 -1.75 16.70
CA ASN A 73 9.37 -2.22 17.07
C ASN A 73 10.38 -1.07 16.93
N PRO A 74 10.89 -0.50 18.05
CA PRO A 74 11.76 0.68 18.03
C PRO A 74 13.12 0.42 17.38
N GLU A 75 13.52 -0.84 17.23
CA GLU A 75 14.81 -1.20 16.62
C GLU A 75 14.83 -1.03 15.10
N ASN A 76 13.67 -1.15 14.44
CA ASN A 76 13.55 -1.19 12.97
C ASN A 76 12.81 0.03 12.41
N LYS A 77 13.09 1.20 12.99
CA LYS A 77 12.60 2.47 12.47
C LYS A 77 13.31 2.84 11.17
N PRO A 78 12.59 3.07 10.05
CA PRO A 78 13.17 3.57 8.83
C PRO A 78 13.85 4.93 9.03
N LYS A 79 15.00 5.12 8.41
CA LYS A 79 15.73 6.39 8.43
C LYS A 79 15.20 7.29 7.31
N PHE A 80 14.98 8.56 7.64
CA PHE A 80 14.76 9.60 6.66
C PHE A 80 16.12 10.14 6.24
N LEU A 81 16.50 9.93 4.97
CA LEU A 81 17.83 10.30 4.48
C LEU A 81 17.85 11.72 3.91
N ASP A 82 16.92 12.05 3.02
CA ASP A 82 16.90 13.32 2.31
C ASP A 82 15.47 13.83 2.11
N GLU A 83 15.24 15.06 2.53
CA GLU A 83 13.96 15.76 2.37
C GLU A 83 13.65 16.08 0.91
N ARG A 84 14.69 16.31 0.09
CA ARG A 84 14.54 16.65 -1.33
C ARG A 84 14.01 15.49 -2.18
N GLN A 85 14.11 14.26 -1.68
CA GLN A 85 13.58 13.08 -2.37
C GLN A 85 12.06 12.93 -2.21
N THR A 86 11.45 13.71 -1.30
CA THR A 86 10.00 13.69 -1.10
C THR A 86 9.32 14.36 -2.29
N THR A 87 8.74 13.53 -3.16
CA THR A 87 8.07 14.00 -4.38
C THR A 87 6.57 13.77 -4.36
N ILE A 88 6.04 13.11 -3.34
CA ILE A 88 4.62 12.76 -3.23
C ILE A 88 4.02 13.56 -2.07
N TYR A 89 2.90 14.23 -2.36
CA TYR A 89 2.18 15.06 -1.41
C TYR A 89 0.69 14.75 -1.47
N LYS A 90 -0.01 15.00 -0.37
CA LYS A 90 -1.47 14.99 -0.31
C LYS A 90 -1.97 16.28 0.31
N ARG A 91 -3.11 16.77 -0.15
CA ARG A 91 -3.76 17.95 0.42
C ARG A 91 -4.41 17.64 1.77
N ALA A 92 -4.15 18.49 2.75
CA ALA A 92 -4.91 18.58 3.98
C ALA A 92 -6.15 19.45 3.73
N VAL A 93 -7.35 18.86 3.77
CA VAL A 93 -8.62 19.57 3.48
C VAL A 93 -9.14 20.31 4.72
N ASP A 94 -8.72 19.85 5.88
CA ASP A 94 -9.04 20.38 7.20
C ASP A 94 -8.27 21.66 7.55
N LYS A 95 -7.15 21.91 6.87
CA LYS A 95 -6.30 23.09 7.10
C LYS A 95 -6.51 24.13 6.01
N SER A 96 -6.71 25.37 6.41
CA SER A 96 -6.89 26.51 5.52
C SER A 96 -5.94 27.64 5.92
N TYR A 97 -5.20 28.15 4.95
CA TYR A 97 -4.24 29.24 5.14
C TYR A 97 -4.21 30.11 3.89
N HIS A 98 -4.06 31.42 4.10
CA HIS A 98 -3.97 32.40 3.04
C HIS A 98 -2.51 32.53 2.59
N LEU A 99 -2.16 31.79 1.53
CA LEU A 99 -0.83 31.80 0.93
C LEU A 99 -0.43 33.21 0.49
N LYS A 100 0.78 33.63 0.88
CA LYS A 100 1.30 34.99 0.64
C LYS A 100 2.01 35.08 -0.70
N VAL A 101 2.68 34.00 -1.14
CA VAL A 101 3.43 33.99 -2.40
C VAL A 101 2.51 33.69 -3.59
N LYS A 102 2.68 34.45 -4.69
CA LYS A 102 1.88 34.29 -5.92
C LYS A 102 2.04 32.91 -6.54
N ALA A 103 3.26 32.37 -6.58
CA ALA A 103 3.56 31.04 -7.07
C ALA A 103 2.83 29.95 -6.26
N SER A 104 2.83 30.05 -4.92
CA SER A 104 2.11 29.11 -4.07
C SER A 104 0.60 29.16 -4.29
N ARG A 105 0.01 30.35 -4.43
CA ARG A 105 -1.42 30.50 -4.76
C ARG A 105 -1.78 29.81 -6.08
N PHE A 106 -0.95 29.98 -7.10
CA PHE A 106 -1.14 29.35 -8.40
C PHE A 106 -1.08 27.83 -8.31
N ILE A 107 -0.02 27.30 -7.69
CA ILE A 107 0.17 25.85 -7.50
C ILE A 107 -0.95 25.25 -6.64
N PHE A 108 -1.37 25.91 -5.58
CA PHE A 108 -2.46 25.44 -4.73
C PHE A 108 -3.80 25.40 -5.47
N SER A 109 -4.08 26.38 -6.34
CA SER A 109 -5.25 26.36 -7.22
C SER A 109 -5.20 25.20 -8.21
N GLU A 110 -4.04 24.95 -8.81
CA GLU A 110 -3.82 23.83 -9.73
C GLU A 110 -4.03 22.47 -9.03
N ILE A 111 -3.46 22.30 -7.84
CA ILE A 111 -3.63 21.11 -7.00
C ILE A 111 -5.10 20.90 -6.67
N ASN A 112 -5.83 21.96 -6.28
CA ASN A 112 -7.25 21.83 -5.92
C ASN A 112 -8.13 21.42 -7.10
N GLN A 113 -7.74 21.76 -8.32
CA GLN A 113 -8.48 21.42 -9.53
C GLN A 113 -8.11 20.01 -10.04
N LYS A 114 -6.83 19.64 -10.04
CA LYS A 114 -6.34 18.35 -10.56
C LYS A 114 -6.41 17.22 -9.54
N PHE A 115 -6.08 17.52 -8.28
CA PHE A 115 -5.92 16.55 -7.20
C PHE A 115 -6.61 17.02 -5.90
N PRO A 116 -7.95 17.06 -5.85
CA PRO A 116 -8.67 17.63 -4.70
C PRO A 116 -8.35 16.94 -3.35
N ILE A 117 -8.15 15.62 -3.38
CA ILE A 117 -8.02 14.77 -2.19
C ILE A 117 -6.97 13.66 -2.35
N MET A 118 -6.71 13.27 -3.60
CA MET A 118 -5.79 12.17 -3.91
C MET A 118 -4.34 12.65 -3.80
N PRO A 119 -3.41 11.79 -3.34
CA PRO A 119 -1.99 12.07 -3.41
C PRO A 119 -1.55 12.32 -4.85
N PHE A 120 -0.60 13.23 -5.01
CA PHE A 120 -0.07 13.62 -6.30
C PHE A 120 1.45 13.72 -6.23
N THR A 121 2.08 13.64 -7.40
CA THR A 121 3.53 13.83 -7.53
C THR A 121 3.86 15.26 -7.89
N ALA A 122 4.91 15.83 -7.31
CA ALA A 122 5.43 17.16 -7.66
C ALA A 122 5.76 17.30 -9.15
N ARG A 123 6.07 16.17 -9.83
CA ARG A 123 6.33 16.13 -11.29
C ARG A 123 5.10 16.43 -12.15
N SER A 124 3.90 16.32 -11.59
CA SER A 124 2.64 16.59 -12.31
C SER A 124 2.23 18.07 -12.30
N LEU A 125 2.97 18.89 -11.55
CA LEU A 125 2.80 20.33 -11.43
C LEU A 125 3.74 21.08 -12.37
N GLU A 126 3.48 22.36 -12.58
CA GLU A 126 4.36 23.20 -13.40
C GLU A 126 5.74 23.42 -12.75
N GLU A 127 6.79 22.89 -13.38
CA GLU A 127 8.14 22.78 -12.81
C GLU A 127 8.74 24.11 -12.32
N LYS A 128 8.50 25.20 -13.06
CA LYS A 128 9.06 26.53 -12.76
C LYS A 128 8.56 27.10 -11.43
N GLN A 129 7.30 26.84 -11.08
CA GLN A 129 6.66 27.40 -9.89
C GLN A 129 6.49 26.37 -8.77
N ALA A 130 6.53 25.08 -9.08
CA ALA A 130 6.32 24.00 -8.13
C ALA A 130 7.34 23.99 -6.99
N ARG A 131 8.64 24.16 -7.28
CA ARG A 131 9.69 24.08 -6.24
C ARG A 131 9.54 25.14 -5.15
N LEU A 132 9.22 26.38 -5.54
CA LEU A 132 9.03 27.48 -4.58
C LEU A 132 7.66 27.38 -3.89
N GLY A 133 6.61 27.05 -4.66
CA GLY A 133 5.23 27.00 -4.17
C GLY A 133 4.97 25.88 -3.16
N LEU A 134 5.62 24.73 -3.32
CA LEU A 134 5.45 23.60 -2.41
C LEU A 134 6.01 23.86 -1.01
N VAL A 135 7.12 24.59 -0.88
CA VAL A 135 7.77 24.86 0.42
C VAL A 135 6.83 25.61 1.36
N GLU A 136 6.13 26.65 0.87
CA GLU A 136 5.16 27.39 1.68
C GLU A 136 3.96 26.50 2.05
N CYS A 137 3.46 25.70 1.12
CA CYS A 137 2.30 24.84 1.35
C CYS A 137 2.59 23.72 2.37
N VAL A 138 3.81 23.17 2.39
CA VAL A 138 4.24 22.18 3.38
C VAL A 138 4.46 22.83 4.75
N ASN A 139 5.11 24.00 4.81
CA ASN A 139 5.37 24.72 6.06
C ASN A 139 4.10 25.15 6.80
N HIS A 140 3.04 25.47 6.06
CA HIS A 140 1.72 25.80 6.63
C HIS A 140 0.78 24.59 6.70
N GLU A 141 1.32 23.38 6.54
CA GLU A 141 0.59 22.10 6.68
C GLU A 141 -0.62 21.95 5.75
N LEU A 142 -0.70 22.73 4.67
CA LEU A 142 -1.72 22.58 3.62
C LEU A 142 -1.48 21.31 2.80
N LEU A 143 -0.22 20.87 2.72
CA LEU A 143 0.20 19.64 2.08
C LEU A 143 0.92 18.75 3.08
N GLN A 144 0.50 17.50 3.14
CA GLN A 144 1.15 16.44 3.89
C GLN A 144 2.14 15.71 2.96
N PRO A 145 3.45 15.73 3.27
CA PRO A 145 4.46 14.99 2.52
C PRO A 145 4.40 13.49 2.81
N TYR A 146 4.67 12.65 1.80
CA TYR A 146 4.98 11.23 1.95
C TYR A 146 6.48 11.01 1.76
N PRO A 147 7.26 11.01 2.86
CA PRO A 147 8.72 10.93 2.78
C PRO A 147 9.18 9.59 2.21
N VAL A 148 10.30 9.62 1.49
CA VAL A 148 10.99 8.40 1.05
C VAL A 148 11.81 7.86 2.21
N LEU A 149 11.41 6.70 2.71
CA LEU A 149 12.03 6.03 3.84
C LEU A 149 13.01 4.98 3.36
N HIS A 150 14.16 4.89 4.02
CA HIS A 150 15.17 3.88 3.74
C HIS A 150 15.41 3.02 4.97
N GLU A 151 15.70 1.74 4.74
CA GLU A 151 16.15 0.85 5.80
C GLU A 151 17.59 1.21 6.22
N LYS A 152 18.00 0.78 7.41
CA LYS A 152 19.34 1.07 7.93
C LYS A 152 20.38 0.39 7.03
N SER A 153 21.19 1.17 6.32
CA SER A 153 22.23 0.71 5.41
C SER A 153 23.47 0.10 6.09
N ASP A 154 23.37 -0.23 7.38
CA ASP A 154 24.51 -0.72 8.17
C ASP A 154 24.86 -2.18 7.79
N LYS A 155 23.99 -2.87 7.04
CA LYS A 155 24.23 -4.19 6.45
C LYS A 155 23.87 -4.23 4.96
N PRO A 156 24.71 -4.81 4.08
CA PRO A 156 24.49 -4.80 2.63
C PRO A 156 23.40 -5.78 2.12
N CYS A 157 22.71 -6.52 3.00
CA CYS A 157 21.72 -7.55 2.63
C CYS A 157 20.30 -7.32 3.17
N ASP A 158 19.99 -6.13 3.68
CA ASP A 158 18.65 -5.84 4.18
C ASP A 158 17.75 -5.40 3.02
N PHE A 159 16.66 -6.14 2.80
CA PHE A 159 15.67 -5.89 1.76
C PHE A 159 14.30 -5.62 2.39
N ALA A 160 13.69 -4.49 2.02
CA ALA A 160 12.34 -4.16 2.42
C ALA A 160 11.32 -4.69 1.39
N VAL A 161 10.40 -5.56 1.83
CA VAL A 161 9.30 -6.06 0.99
C VAL A 161 8.00 -5.40 1.43
N HIS A 162 7.28 -4.79 0.48
CA HIS A 162 5.98 -4.17 0.73
C HIS A 162 4.94 -4.77 -0.21
N ILE A 163 3.95 -5.44 0.38
CA ILE A 163 2.79 -5.95 -0.34
C ILE A 163 1.57 -5.15 0.11
N LYS A 164 0.90 -4.50 -0.85
CA LYS A 164 -0.31 -3.71 -0.60
C LYS A 164 -1.46 -4.25 -1.45
N PHE A 165 -2.62 -4.38 -0.82
CA PHE A 165 -3.86 -4.81 -1.46
C PHE A 165 -5.05 -4.09 -0.83
N THR A 166 -6.22 -4.22 -1.45
CA THR A 166 -7.48 -3.64 -1.00
C THR A 166 -8.50 -4.73 -0.78
N VAL A 167 -9.08 -4.73 0.42
CA VAL A 167 -10.08 -5.70 0.88
C VAL A 167 -11.44 -5.03 0.97
N LEU A 168 -12.48 -5.69 0.46
CA LEU A 168 -13.87 -5.36 0.78
C LEU A 168 -14.37 -6.25 1.89
N LEU A 169 -14.91 -5.64 2.94
CA LEU A 169 -15.60 -6.36 4.00
C LEU A 169 -17.09 -6.42 3.67
N LYS A 170 -17.55 -7.57 3.14
CA LYS A 170 -18.98 -7.84 2.91
C LYS A 170 -19.55 -8.69 4.07
N PRO A 171 -20.86 -8.67 4.34
CA PRO A 171 -21.49 -9.58 5.31
C PRO A 171 -21.20 -11.06 5.00
N ASN A 172 -21.09 -11.39 3.70
CA ASN A 172 -20.81 -12.74 3.21
C ASN A 172 -19.32 -13.12 3.27
N GLY A 173 -18.44 -12.26 3.78
CA GLY A 173 -16.99 -12.48 3.88
C GLY A 173 -16.17 -11.37 3.22
N SER A 174 -14.87 -11.41 3.49
CA SER A 174 -13.88 -10.54 2.87
C SER A 174 -13.62 -10.94 1.42
N ASP A 175 -13.50 -9.93 0.55
CA ASP A 175 -13.19 -10.10 -0.86
C ASP A 175 -11.97 -9.25 -1.22
N ARG A 176 -10.93 -9.88 -1.78
CA ARG A 176 -9.72 -9.19 -2.21
C ARG A 176 -9.94 -8.65 -3.62
N ILE A 177 -9.92 -7.32 -3.77
CA ILE A 177 -10.10 -6.70 -5.10
C ILE A 177 -8.79 -6.65 -5.87
N THR A 178 -7.71 -6.25 -5.20
CA THR A 178 -6.40 -6.08 -5.83
C THR A 178 -5.46 -7.19 -5.41
N SER A 179 -4.81 -7.79 -6.40
CA SER A 179 -3.74 -8.78 -6.21
C SER A 179 -2.54 -8.37 -7.03
N HIS A 180 -1.34 -8.64 -6.52
CA HIS A 180 -0.11 -8.52 -7.28
C HIS A 180 0.31 -9.90 -7.79
N ALA A 181 1.02 -9.95 -8.91
CA ALA A 181 1.68 -11.16 -9.35
C ALA A 181 2.74 -11.52 -8.29
N LEU A 182 2.58 -12.68 -7.66
CA LEU A 182 3.57 -13.18 -6.72
C LEU A 182 4.81 -13.57 -7.49
N GLN A 183 5.96 -13.05 -7.08
CA GLN A 183 7.24 -13.50 -7.58
C GLN A 183 7.52 -14.90 -7.03
N GLU A 184 7.79 -15.86 -7.91
CA GLU A 184 8.21 -17.19 -7.49
C GLU A 184 9.58 -17.10 -6.85
N LEU A 185 9.65 -17.46 -5.57
CA LEU A 185 10.85 -17.34 -4.77
C LEU A 185 11.07 -18.68 -4.08
N GLN A 186 12.29 -19.20 -4.19
CA GLN A 186 12.69 -20.47 -3.60
C GLN A 186 13.12 -20.20 -2.15
N THR A 187 12.36 -20.75 -1.19
CA THR A 187 12.62 -20.55 0.24
C THR A 187 13.44 -21.68 0.82
N THR A 188 14.49 -21.33 1.56
CA THR A 188 15.25 -22.27 2.39
C THR A 188 14.51 -22.59 3.70
N LYS A 189 13.70 -21.65 4.19
CA LYS A 189 12.92 -21.77 5.44
C LYS A 189 11.44 -21.98 5.13
N LYS A 190 10.83 -22.98 5.76
CA LYS A 190 9.39 -23.24 5.69
C LYS A 190 8.79 -23.11 7.08
N VAL A 191 7.59 -22.53 7.15
CA VAL A 191 6.82 -22.46 8.39
C VAL A 191 6.08 -23.78 8.57
N ASP A 192 6.81 -24.80 9.00
CA ASP A 192 6.24 -26.12 9.31
C ASP A 192 6.11 -26.36 10.82
N ASP A 193 6.76 -25.55 11.67
CA ASP A 193 6.89 -25.80 13.10
C ASP A 193 5.69 -25.34 13.94
N ASP A 194 4.90 -24.38 13.45
CA ASP A 194 3.73 -23.84 14.18
C ASP A 194 2.38 -24.29 13.56
N PRO A 195 1.61 -25.15 14.24
CA PRO A 195 0.31 -25.61 13.74
C PRO A 195 -0.72 -24.48 13.63
N GLU A 196 -0.56 -23.42 14.42
CA GLU A 196 -1.43 -22.24 14.42
C GLU A 196 -1.29 -21.42 13.12
N ILE A 197 -0.06 -21.17 12.68
CA ILE A 197 0.21 -20.42 11.44
C ILE A 197 -0.28 -21.21 10.23
N LYS A 198 -0.06 -22.53 10.23
CA LYS A 198 -0.55 -23.42 9.18
C LYS A 198 -2.07 -23.43 9.10
N ALA A 199 -2.76 -23.41 10.25
CA ALA A 199 -4.22 -23.28 10.29
C ALA A 199 -4.69 -21.95 9.68
N TRP A 200 -4.02 -20.83 9.97
CA TRP A 200 -4.33 -19.53 9.36
C TRP A 200 -4.09 -19.50 7.85
N LEU A 201 -3.00 -20.12 7.39
CA LEU A 201 -2.67 -20.27 5.97
C LEU A 201 -3.57 -21.28 5.24
N ALA A 202 -4.22 -22.19 5.95
CA ALA A 202 -5.19 -23.12 5.38
C ALA A 202 -6.62 -22.55 5.31
N MET A 203 -6.94 -21.51 6.09
CA MET A 203 -8.24 -20.84 6.00
C MET A 203 -8.45 -20.23 4.61
N ALA A 204 -9.47 -20.71 3.89
CA ALA A 204 -9.72 -20.30 2.52
C ALA A 204 -10.19 -18.84 2.41
N THR A 205 -9.55 -18.06 1.54
CA THR A 205 -10.11 -16.82 0.99
C THR A 205 -11.11 -17.16 -0.11
N LYS A 206 -12.22 -16.41 -0.20
CA LYS A 206 -13.12 -16.51 -1.36
C LYS A 206 -12.41 -15.97 -2.60
N THR A 207 -11.80 -16.83 -3.39
CA THR A 207 -11.39 -16.51 -4.75
C THR A 207 -12.63 -16.35 -5.63
N LYS A 208 -12.65 -15.34 -6.52
CA LYS A 208 -13.74 -15.14 -7.49
C LYS A 208 -14.05 -16.45 -8.19
N LYS A 209 -15.26 -16.97 -7.95
CA LYS A 209 -15.85 -18.04 -8.75
C LYS A 209 -15.92 -17.54 -10.20
N LYS A 210 -15.24 -18.23 -11.12
CA LYS A 210 -15.34 -18.02 -12.57
C LYS A 210 -16.83 -17.94 -12.94
N GLY A 211 -17.22 -16.90 -13.68
CA GLY A 211 -18.61 -16.55 -13.96
C GLY A 211 -19.44 -17.73 -14.43
N LYS A 212 -20.62 -17.89 -13.82
CA LYS A 212 -21.69 -18.76 -14.32
C LYS A 212 -22.29 -18.05 -15.53
N LYS A 213 -22.10 -18.62 -16.72
CA LYS A 213 -22.69 -18.17 -17.98
C LYS A 213 -24.21 -18.19 -17.84
N GLY A 214 -24.84 -17.08 -18.22
CA GLY A 214 -26.21 -16.71 -17.87
C GLY A 214 -27.31 -17.62 -18.41
N ASP A 215 -28.41 -17.62 -17.67
CA ASP A 215 -29.73 -17.99 -18.16
C ASP A 215 -30.11 -17.11 -19.36
N LYS A 216 -30.50 -17.76 -20.46
CA LYS A 216 -31.23 -17.12 -21.54
C LYS A 216 -32.67 -16.95 -21.10
N VAL A 217 -33.15 -15.71 -21.11
CA VAL A 217 -34.58 -15.40 -21.22
C VAL A 217 -34.76 -14.78 -22.59
N ASP A 218 -35.32 -15.58 -23.51
CA ASP A 218 -35.89 -15.12 -24.77
C ASP A 218 -37.33 -14.65 -24.46
N ASP A 219 -37.69 -13.40 -24.78
CA ASP A 219 -38.86 -13.12 -25.64
C ASP A 219 -39.05 -11.62 -25.99
N ALA A 220 -39.67 -11.44 -27.17
CA ALA A 220 -40.49 -10.34 -27.67
C ALA A 220 -39.84 -9.08 -28.29
N ALA A 221 -39.84 -9.05 -29.63
CA ALA A 221 -40.39 -7.94 -30.41
C ALA A 221 -40.99 -8.48 -31.73
N ALA A 222 -42.27 -8.16 -31.93
CA ALA A 222 -43.16 -8.68 -32.98
C ALA A 222 -43.03 -7.96 -34.34
N GLU A 223 -43.37 -8.73 -35.39
CA GLU A 223 -44.13 -8.43 -36.63
C GLU A 223 -43.70 -7.26 -37.55
N THR A 224 -43.47 -7.57 -38.84
CA THR A 224 -44.43 -7.29 -39.96
C THR A 224 -44.03 -8.07 -41.25
N GLU A 225 -44.92 -9.00 -41.64
CA GLU A 225 -45.39 -9.52 -42.96
C GLU A 225 -44.66 -9.26 -44.30
N PRO A 226 -45.04 -9.96 -45.42
CA PRO A 226 -46.09 -10.99 -45.60
C PRO A 226 -45.58 -12.39 -46.01
#